data_AF-A0A519VDH2-F1
#
_entry.id   AF-A0A519VDH2-F1
#
_cell.length_a   1.000
_cell.length_b   1.000
_cell.length_c   1.000
_cell.angle_alpha   90.00
_cell.angle_beta   90.00
_cell.angle_gamma   90.00
#
_symmetry.space_group_name_H-M   'P 1'
#
loop_
_entity.id
_entity.type
_entity.pdbx_description
1 polymer ?
#
loop_
_entity_poly.entity_id
_entity_poly.type
_entity_poly.pdbx_seq_one_letter_code
_entity_poly.pdbx_strand_id
1 'polypeptide(L)'
;MYWPLHEEPHDFFRFTKHGLKYILENSGFEILEINANGGKWAVAGQALIHAIHPTVLNIKGIKGKIIKTTFKLFEGLKLINKVFAYIDDKSPDYTNTMNYVVVARKPSDN
;
A
#
# COMPACT_ATOMS: atom_id res chain seq x y z
N MET A 1 -3.73 6.41 8.26
CA MET A 1 -4.58 5.36 7.65
C MET A 1 -5.19 5.94 6.38
N TYR A 2 -4.78 5.44 5.21
CA TYR A 2 -5.23 5.95 3.91
C TYR A 2 -6.15 4.97 3.17
N TRP A 3 -5.95 3.66 3.36
CA TRP A 3 -6.63 2.64 2.60
C TRP A 3 -8.13 2.48 2.94
N PRO A 4 -8.99 2.24 1.93
CA PRO A 4 -10.41 1.97 2.15
C PRO A 4 -10.62 0.66 2.91
N LEU A 5 -11.86 0.43 3.34
CA LEU A 5 -12.26 -0.85 3.90
C LEU A 5 -12.30 -1.90 2.78
N HIS A 6 -11.82 -3.11 3.07
CA HIS A 6 -11.71 -4.17 2.06
C HIS A 6 -12.65 -5.36 2.32
N GLU A 7 -12.88 -5.73 3.58
CA GLU A 7 -13.60 -6.97 3.92
C GLU A 7 -14.75 -6.75 4.91
N GLU A 8 -15.55 -5.69 4.73
CA GLU A 8 -16.65 -5.39 5.66
C GLU A 8 -17.63 -6.56 5.85
N PRO A 9 -18.04 -6.90 7.09
CA PRO A 9 -17.71 -6.26 8.38
C PRO A 9 -16.42 -6.77 9.07
N HIS A 10 -15.65 -7.65 8.43
CA HIS A 10 -14.45 -8.31 8.96
C HIS A 10 -13.16 -7.48 8.78
N ASP A 11 -13.25 -6.17 8.92
CA ASP A 11 -12.10 -5.25 8.81
C ASP A 11 -11.82 -4.59 10.17
N PHE A 12 -11.15 -5.33 11.06
CA PHE A 12 -11.13 -5.03 12.49
C PHE A 12 -10.10 -3.97 12.91
N PHE A 13 -8.87 -4.05 12.40
CA PHE A 13 -7.75 -3.26 12.91
C PHE A 13 -6.78 -2.86 11.80
N ARG A 14 -6.09 -1.74 12.03
CA ARG A 14 -4.89 -1.35 11.27
C ARG A 14 -3.70 -1.36 12.22
N PHE A 15 -2.74 -2.22 11.94
CA PHE A 15 -1.62 -2.43 12.86
C PHE A 15 -0.38 -1.62 12.49
N THR A 16 0.29 -1.10 13.50
CA THR A 16 1.67 -0.64 13.38
C THR A 16 2.62 -1.82 13.53
N LYS A 17 3.90 -1.67 13.15
CA LYS A 17 4.93 -2.68 13.44
C LYS A 17 5.01 -3.06 14.93
N HIS A 18 4.76 -2.10 15.82
CA HIS A 18 4.77 -2.33 17.27
C HIS A 18 3.54 -3.12 17.73
N GLY A 19 2.37 -2.84 17.17
CA GLY A 19 1.15 -3.60 17.44
C GLY A 19 1.26 -5.05 16.97
N LEU A 20 1.79 -5.26 15.76
CA LEU A 20 2.04 -6.61 15.23
C LEU A 20 3.02 -7.38 16.12
N LYS A 21 4.13 -6.76 16.49
CA LYS A 21 5.12 -7.35 17.39
C LYS A 21 4.48 -7.76 18.72
N TYR A 22 3.77 -6.84 19.37
CA TYR A 22 3.12 -7.09 20.67
C TYR A 22 2.13 -8.25 20.62
N ILE A 23 1.26 -8.29 19.60
CA ILE A 23 0.24 -9.33 19.46
C ILE A 23 0.88 -10.70 19.27
N LEU A 24 1.89 -10.79 18.40
CA LEU A 24 2.56 -12.05 18.07
C LEU A 24 3.38 -12.57 19.25
N GLU A 25 4.18 -11.71 19.91
CA GLU A 25 4.96 -12.10 21.09
C GLU A 25 4.05 -12.57 22.24
N ASN A 26 2.96 -11.85 22.51
CA ASN A 26 1.98 -12.28 23.52
C ASN A 26 1.23 -13.56 23.15
N SER A 27 1.20 -13.91 21.86
CA SER A 27 0.63 -15.18 21.37
C SER A 27 1.65 -16.32 21.37
N GLY A 28 2.85 -16.11 21.91
CA GLY A 28 3.91 -17.12 22.00
C GLY A 28 4.73 -17.28 20.73
N PHE A 29 4.66 -16.35 19.78
CA PHE A 29 5.51 -16.37 18.60
C PHE A 29 6.81 -15.60 18.84
N GLU A 30 7.88 -16.10 18.23
CA GLU A 30 9.14 -15.39 18.11
C GLU A 30 9.17 -14.65 16.77
N ILE A 31 9.35 -13.33 16.81
CA ILE A 31 9.48 -12.52 15.61
C ILE A 31 10.87 -12.71 15.01
N LEU A 32 10.93 -13.16 13.75
CA LEU A 32 12.18 -13.24 12.99
C LEU A 32 12.43 -11.94 12.23
N GLU A 33 11.41 -11.40 11.56
CA GLU A 33 11.52 -10.17 10.76
C GLU A 33 10.22 -9.36 10.74
N ILE A 34 10.34 -8.03 10.69
CA ILE A 34 9.23 -7.11 10.41
C ILE A 34 9.70 -6.10 9.37
N ASN A 35 9.16 -6.20 8.16
CA ASN A 35 9.55 -5.37 7.03
C ASN A 35 8.38 -4.47 6.60
N ALA A 36 8.67 -3.20 6.34
CA ALA A 36 7.71 -2.28 5.73
C ALA A 36 7.55 -2.60 4.25
N ASN A 37 6.33 -2.51 3.72
CA ASN A 37 6.05 -2.70 2.30
C ASN A 37 5.99 -1.34 1.60
N GLY A 38 7.14 -0.90 1.11
CA GLY A 38 7.36 0.44 0.57
C GLY A 38 7.40 1.52 1.67
N GLY A 39 7.97 2.66 1.35
CA GLY A 39 8.02 3.85 2.20
C GLY A 39 6.93 4.86 1.89
N LYS A 40 7.11 6.07 2.42
CA LYS A 40 6.12 7.16 2.32
C LYS A 40 5.83 7.55 0.87
N TRP A 41 6.80 7.39 -0.03
CA TRP A 41 6.63 7.75 -1.43
C TRP A 41 5.79 6.73 -2.17
N ALA A 42 5.98 5.43 -1.89
CA ALA A 42 5.07 4.40 -2.38
C ALA A 42 3.63 4.65 -1.92
N VAL A 43 3.43 5.03 -0.64
CA VAL A 43 2.11 5.41 -0.11
C VAL A 43 1.53 6.61 -0.85
N ALA A 44 2.31 7.68 -1.05
CA ALA A 44 1.85 8.87 -1.76
C ALA A 44 1.47 8.57 -3.22
N GLY A 45 2.26 7.75 -3.91
CA GLY A 45 2.00 7.34 -5.29
C GLY A 45 0.73 6.52 -5.43
N GLN A 46 0.52 5.54 -4.54
CA GLN A 46 -0.73 4.81 -4.50
C GLN A 46 -1.92 5.71 -4.16
N ALA A 47 -1.74 6.65 -3.23
CA ALA A 47 -2.79 7.58 -2.87
C ALA A 47 -3.21 8.48 -4.04
N LEU A 48 -2.23 8.96 -4.81
CA LEU A 48 -2.49 9.71 -6.02
C LEU A 48 -3.26 8.86 -7.04
N ILE A 49 -2.83 7.62 -7.26
CA ILE A 49 -3.50 6.67 -8.18
C ILE A 49 -4.96 6.44 -7.77
N HIS A 50 -5.21 6.19 -6.48
CA HIS A 50 -6.56 5.99 -5.95
C HIS A 50 -7.45 7.23 -6.13
N ALA A 51 -6.90 8.44 -6.03
CA ALA A 51 -7.66 9.67 -6.25
C ALA A 51 -7.95 9.94 -7.74
N ILE A 52 -6.97 9.72 -8.63
CA ILE A 52 -7.11 10.06 -10.05
C ILE A 52 -7.85 8.99 -10.85
N HIS A 53 -7.71 7.71 -10.50
CA HIS A 53 -8.21 6.63 -11.32
C HIS A 53 -9.75 6.68 -11.49
N PRO A 54 -10.56 6.83 -10.42
CA PRO A 54 -12.00 7.01 -10.56
C PRO A 54 -12.34 8.31 -11.29
N THR A 55 -11.61 9.39 -11.00
CA THR A 55 -11.83 10.71 -11.61
C THR A 55 -11.67 10.66 -13.13
N VAL A 56 -10.58 10.07 -13.62
CA VAL A 56 -10.31 9.90 -15.06
C VAL A 56 -11.36 9.00 -15.72
N LEU A 57 -11.77 7.92 -15.04
CA LEU A 57 -12.76 6.98 -15.55
C LEU A 57 -14.20 7.52 -15.54
N ASN A 58 -14.52 8.52 -14.71
CA ASN A 58 -15.87 9.06 -14.58
C ASN A 58 -16.15 10.27 -15.49
N ILE A 59 -15.16 10.79 -16.22
CA ILE A 59 -15.37 11.87 -17.20
C ILE A 59 -16.27 11.37 -18.35
N LYS A 60 -17.37 12.10 -18.62
CA LYS A 60 -18.35 11.78 -19.66
C LYS A 60 -18.10 12.57 -20.96
N GLY A 61 -18.72 12.12 -22.04
CA GLY A 61 -18.65 12.78 -23.36
C GLY A 61 -17.37 12.50 -24.15
N ILE A 62 -17.25 13.16 -25.31
CA ILE A 62 -16.13 12.98 -26.26
C ILE A 62 -14.79 13.29 -25.60
N LYS A 63 -14.72 14.36 -24.80
CA LYS A 63 -13.51 14.73 -24.03
C LYS A 63 -13.08 13.61 -23.08
N GLY A 64 -14.02 12.98 -22.37
CA GLY A 64 -13.74 11.85 -21.50
C GLY A 64 -13.24 10.62 -22.25
N LYS A 65 -13.77 10.35 -23.46
CA LYS A 65 -13.30 9.24 -24.31
C LYS A 65 -11.86 9.45 -24.76
N ILE A 66 -11.49 10.67 -25.16
CA ILE A 66 -10.12 11.02 -25.54
C ILE A 66 -9.18 10.84 -24.34
N ILE A 67 -9.48 11.47 -23.20
CA ILE A 67 -8.64 11.40 -22.00
C ILE A 67 -8.41 9.95 -21.56
N LYS A 68 -9.46 9.13 -21.46
CA LYS A 68 -9.33 7.72 -21.07
C LYS A 68 -8.48 6.92 -22.05
N THR A 69 -8.63 7.18 -23.35
CA THR A 69 -7.86 6.48 -24.39
C THR A 69 -6.39 6.85 -24.29
N THR A 70 -6.08 8.14 -24.21
CA THR A 70 -4.71 8.64 -24.03
C THR A 70 -4.08 8.11 -22.75
N PHE A 71 -4.79 8.18 -21.62
CA PHE A 71 -4.29 7.71 -20.33
C PHE A 71 -4.01 6.20 -20.30
N LYS A 72 -4.80 5.40 -21.02
CA LYS A 72 -4.55 3.97 -21.22
C LYS A 72 -3.37 3.72 -22.17
N LEU A 73 -3.30 4.44 -23.29
CA LEU A 73 -2.26 4.28 -24.31
C LEU A 73 -0.86 4.55 -23.74
N PHE A 74 -0.72 5.59 -22.91
CA PHE A 74 0.54 5.96 -22.28
C PHE A 74 0.79 5.27 -20.93
N GLU A 75 -0.02 4.26 -20.59
CA GLU A 75 0.07 3.54 -19.33
C GLU A 75 0.20 4.46 -18.10
N GLY A 76 -0.59 5.54 -18.04
CA GLY A 76 -0.39 6.64 -17.09
C GLY A 76 -0.29 6.19 -15.63
N LEU A 77 -1.06 5.18 -15.23
CA LEU A 77 -0.97 4.56 -13.90
C LEU A 77 0.37 3.87 -13.65
N LYS A 78 0.89 3.12 -14.63
CA LYS A 78 2.18 2.45 -14.52
C LYS A 78 3.32 3.46 -14.48
N LEU A 79 3.22 4.56 -15.21
CA LEU A 79 4.19 5.65 -15.14
C LEU A 79 4.25 6.25 -13.74
N ILE A 80 3.08 6.59 -13.16
CA ILE A 80 3.00 7.12 -11.79
C ILE A 80 3.60 6.11 -10.81
N ASN A 81 3.21 4.84 -10.88
CA ASN A 81 3.79 3.78 -10.05
C ASN A 81 5.31 3.70 -10.16
N LYS A 82 5.86 3.70 -11.38
CA LYS A 82 7.32 3.65 -11.61
C LYS A 82 8.04 4.85 -11.04
N VAL A 83 7.51 6.06 -11.21
CA VAL A 83 8.10 7.29 -10.67
C VAL A 83 8.13 7.24 -9.15
N PHE A 84 7.01 6.92 -8.50
CA PHE A 84 6.97 6.88 -7.04
C PHE A 84 7.78 5.73 -6.46
N ALA A 85 7.80 4.55 -7.11
CA ALA A 85 8.67 3.46 -6.69
C ALA A 85 10.16 3.82 -6.83
N TYR A 86 10.54 4.52 -7.90
CA TYR A 86 11.92 5.00 -8.07
C TYR A 86 12.31 6.01 -6.98
N ILE A 87 11.42 6.95 -6.65
CA ILE A 87 11.68 7.93 -5.57
C ILE A 87 11.77 7.22 -4.21
N ASP A 88 10.91 6.22 -3.98
CA ASP A 88 10.90 5.42 -2.75
C ASP A 88 12.21 4.62 -2.57
N ASP A 89 12.76 4.07 -3.66
CA ASP A 89 14.08 3.42 -3.68
C ASP A 89 15.23 4.40 -3.41
N LYS A 90 15.19 5.60 -3.99
CA LYS A 90 16.27 6.60 -3.85
C LYS A 90 16.25 7.39 -2.55
N SER A 91 15.08 7.52 -1.93
CA SER A 91 14.90 8.23 -0.68
C SER A 91 14.04 7.40 0.28
N PRO A 92 14.54 6.25 0.75
CA PRO A 92 13.76 5.35 1.59
C PRO A 92 13.41 6.02 2.91
N ASP A 93 12.11 6.02 3.21
CA ASP A 93 11.56 6.51 4.48
C ASP A 93 10.33 5.68 4.85
N TYR A 94 10.48 4.83 5.85
CA TYR A 94 9.47 3.88 6.31
C TYR A 94 8.62 4.42 7.46
N THR A 95 8.64 5.73 7.71
CA THR A 95 7.79 6.37 8.73
C THR A 95 6.31 6.19 8.41
N ASN A 96 5.98 6.11 7.12
CA ASN A 96 4.66 5.74 6.61
C ASN A 96 4.83 4.66 5.55
N THR A 97 4.01 3.62 5.61
CA THR A 97 4.09 2.47 4.70
C THR A 97 2.68 1.95 4.42
N MET A 98 2.52 1.19 3.33
CA MET A 98 1.22 0.65 2.96
C MET A 98 0.77 -0.45 3.93
N ASN A 99 1.70 -1.32 4.32
CA ASN A 99 1.50 -2.41 5.27
C ASN A 99 2.87 -2.92 5.76
N TYR A 100 2.84 -3.90 6.65
CA TYR A 100 4.03 -4.60 7.12
C TYR A 100 3.91 -6.09 6.80
N VAL A 101 5.03 -6.70 6.42
CA VAL A 101 5.19 -8.14 6.31
C VAL A 101 5.96 -8.62 7.54
N VAL A 102 5.42 -9.61 8.23
CA VAL A 102 6.04 -10.18 9.44
C VAL A 102 6.33 -11.65 9.21
N VAL A 103 7.55 -12.06 9.52
CA VAL A 103 7.94 -13.47 9.57
C VAL A 103 8.15 -13.82 11.03
N ALA A 104 7.42 -14.84 11.50
CA ALA A 104 7.47 -15.27 12.89
C ALA A 104 7.49 -16.81 12.98
N ARG A 105 8.15 -17.33 14.01
CA ARG A 105 8.26 -18.75 14.32
C ARG A 105 7.44 -19.06 15.56
N LYS A 106 6.66 -20.12 15.52
CA LYS A 106 6.10 -20.72 16.74
C LYS A 106 7.16 -21.65 17.33
N PRO A 107 7.66 -21.41 18.55
CA PRO A 107 8.57 -22.35 19.21
C PRO A 107 7.88 -23.71 19.35
N SER A 108 8.61 -24.78 19.10
CA SER A 108 8.16 -26.12 19.45
C SER A 108 8.26 -26.26 20.96
N ASP A 109 7.20 -26.72 21.61
CA ASP A 109 7.29 -27.13 23.03
C ASP A 109 8.35 -28.23 23.11
N ASN A 110 9.45 -27.97 23.84
CA ASN A 110 10.44 -28.99 24.20
C ASN A 110 9.90 -29.86 25.34
#